data_AF-C5NMV5-F1
#
_entry.id   AF-C5NMV5-F1
#
_cell.length_a   1.000
_cell.length_b   1.000
_cell.length_c   1.000
_cell.angle_alpha   90.00
_cell.angle_beta   90.00
_cell.angle_gamma   90.00
#
_symmetry.space_group_name_H-M   'P 1'
#
loop_
_entity.id
_entity.type
_entity.pdbx_description
1 polymer ?
#
loop_
_entity_poly.entity_id
_entity_poly.type
_entity_poly.pdbx_seq_one_letter_code
_entity_poly.pdbx_strand_id
1 'polypeptide(L)'
;LVSFCLVIYYQNNKSLSAGMLTVLMNRVGDCFILATISMMLVLGHWNMLCLWEFYNFMIVNFFIMIAGMTKSAQIPFSSWLPAAMAAPTPVSALVHSSTLVTAGVFLFIRFFNYLYNYIWFSNIMLYLSIMTTIMSGICALYEYDMKKIIALSTLSQLGVMMMSLSLGMPMLALFHLYTHAMFKALLFI
;
A
#
# COMPACT_ATOMS: atom_id res chain seq x y z
N LEU A 1 -11.19 -6.91 4.80
CA LEU A 1 -12.58 -7.40 4.98
C LEU A 1 -13.59 -6.26 4.98
N VAL A 2 -13.48 -5.26 5.86
CA VAL A 2 -14.37 -4.09 5.82
C VAL A 2 -14.35 -3.39 4.45
N SER A 3 -13.16 -3.22 3.85
CA SER A 3 -13.00 -2.70 2.49
C SER A 3 -13.81 -3.46 1.44
N PHE A 4 -13.92 -4.78 1.55
CA PHE A 4 -14.69 -5.61 0.62
C PHE A 4 -16.19 -5.37 0.75
N CYS A 5 -16.71 -5.38 1.99
CA CYS A 5 -18.12 -5.13 2.25
C CYS A 5 -18.53 -3.75 1.72
N LEU A 6 -17.65 -2.76 1.85
CA LEU A 6 -17.92 -1.40 1.36
C LEU A 6 -17.84 -1.29 -0.18
N VAL A 7 -16.96 -2.03 -0.86
CA VAL A 7 -16.89 -2.05 -2.34
C VAL A 7 -18.12 -2.73 -2.96
N ILE A 8 -18.67 -3.77 -2.30
CA ILE A 8 -19.83 -4.54 -2.80
C ILE A 8 -21.18 -3.87 -2.47
N TYR A 9 -21.17 -2.69 -1.84
CA TYR A 9 -22.39 -2.03 -1.36
C TYR A 9 -23.54 -1.95 -2.39
N TYR A 10 -23.24 -1.67 -3.66
CA TYR A 10 -24.25 -1.56 -4.73
C TYR A 10 -24.70 -2.89 -5.36
N GLN A 11 -24.08 -4.02 -5.01
CA GLN A 11 -24.43 -5.38 -5.47
C GLN A 11 -24.58 -5.58 -6.99
N ASN A 12 -24.04 -4.70 -7.82
CA ASN A 12 -23.98 -4.85 -9.27
C ASN A 12 -22.87 -5.82 -9.69
N ASN A 13 -23.00 -6.49 -10.85
CA ASN A 13 -21.96 -7.38 -11.39
C ASN A 13 -20.57 -6.72 -11.46
N LYS A 14 -20.51 -5.42 -11.83
CA LYS A 14 -19.26 -4.65 -11.85
C LYS A 14 -18.68 -4.42 -10.44
N SER A 15 -19.52 -4.19 -9.43
CA SER A 15 -19.08 -4.02 -8.05
C SER A 15 -18.64 -5.33 -7.39
N LEU A 16 -19.29 -6.45 -7.75
CA LEU A 16 -18.92 -7.78 -7.29
C LEU A 16 -17.57 -8.22 -7.85
N SER A 17 -17.33 -8.03 -9.15
CA SER A 17 -16.03 -8.35 -9.77
C SER A 17 -14.91 -7.47 -9.21
N ALA A 18 -15.16 -6.17 -9.04
CA ALA A 18 -14.23 -5.26 -8.39
C ALA A 18 -13.94 -5.69 -6.94
N GLY A 19 -14.98 -5.98 -6.15
CA GLY A 19 -14.84 -6.45 -4.77
C GLY A 19 -13.98 -7.72 -4.69
N MET A 20 -14.23 -8.70 -5.56
CA MET A 20 -13.45 -9.94 -5.56
C MET A 20 -11.97 -9.70 -5.88
N LEU A 21 -11.67 -8.84 -6.87
CA LEU A 21 -10.30 -8.47 -7.21
C LEU A 21 -9.60 -7.78 -6.02
N THR A 22 -10.28 -6.84 -5.35
CA THR A 22 -9.71 -6.16 -4.16
C THR A 22 -9.42 -7.13 -3.01
N VAL A 23 -10.27 -8.14 -2.76
CA VAL A 23 -10.02 -9.11 -1.69
C VAL A 23 -8.89 -10.04 -2.04
N LEU A 24 -8.89 -10.61 -3.25
CA LEU A 24 -7.85 -11.55 -3.64
C LEU A 24 -6.46 -10.92 -3.54
N MET A 25 -6.28 -9.72 -4.09
CA MET A 25 -4.99 -9.02 -4.04
C MET A 25 -4.56 -8.69 -2.60
N ASN A 26 -5.51 -8.27 -1.76
CA ASN A 26 -5.23 -8.00 -0.35
C ASN A 26 -4.91 -9.26 0.47
N ARG A 27 -5.53 -10.40 0.13
CA ARG A 27 -5.30 -11.69 0.80
C ARG A 27 -3.91 -12.24 0.51
N VAL A 28 -3.37 -12.02 -0.70
CA VAL A 28 -1.98 -12.35 -0.99
C VAL A 28 -1.04 -11.65 0.00
N GLY A 29 -1.25 -10.36 0.24
CA GLY A 29 -0.49 -9.61 1.25
C GLY A 29 -0.65 -10.16 2.67
N ASP A 30 -1.89 -10.48 3.06
CA ASP A 30 -2.18 -11.04 4.39
C ASP A 30 -1.46 -12.38 4.62
N CYS A 31 -1.33 -13.24 3.60
CA CYS A 31 -0.56 -14.49 3.70
C CYS A 31 0.91 -14.23 4.02
N PHE A 32 1.53 -13.21 3.43
CA PHE A 32 2.91 -12.84 3.73
C PHE A 32 3.07 -12.26 5.14
N ILE A 33 2.09 -11.49 5.63
CA ILE A 33 2.07 -11.03 7.03
C ILE A 33 1.96 -12.23 7.99
N LEU A 34 1.14 -13.23 7.69
CA LEU A 34 1.06 -14.43 8.52
C LEU A 34 2.36 -15.24 8.48
N ALA A 35 3.05 -15.29 7.34
CA ALA A 35 4.35 -15.94 7.19
C ALA A 35 5.47 -15.19 7.95
N THR A 36 5.43 -13.86 8.00
CA THR A 36 6.39 -13.11 8.84
C THR A 36 6.12 -13.36 10.30
N ILE A 37 4.84 -13.40 10.69
CA ILE A 37 4.44 -13.70 12.05
C ILE A 37 4.96 -15.08 12.44
N SER A 38 4.69 -16.12 11.66
CA SER A 38 5.15 -17.48 11.99
C SER A 38 6.66 -17.60 12.14
N MET A 39 7.45 -16.88 11.32
CA MET A 39 8.92 -16.87 11.43
C MET A 39 9.42 -16.09 12.66
N MET A 40 8.75 -15.01 13.05
CA MET A 40 9.12 -14.24 14.24
C MET A 40 8.86 -14.99 15.56
N LEU A 41 8.14 -16.12 15.55
CA LEU A 41 7.98 -16.99 16.73
C LEU A 41 9.32 -17.43 17.32
N VAL A 42 10.38 -17.53 16.51
CA VAL A 42 11.73 -17.89 16.95
C VAL A 42 12.29 -16.91 17.98
N LEU A 43 11.89 -15.63 17.93
CA LEU A 43 12.31 -14.61 18.89
C LEU A 43 11.60 -14.76 20.26
N GLY A 44 10.50 -15.51 20.35
CA GLY A 44 9.71 -15.67 21.56
C GLY A 44 8.94 -14.42 21.99
N HIS A 45 9.01 -13.33 21.24
CA HIS A 45 8.30 -12.08 21.49
C HIS A 45 7.99 -11.35 20.19
N TRP A 46 6.98 -10.46 20.23
CA TRP A 46 6.49 -9.69 19.08
C TRP A 46 6.82 -8.20 19.17
N ASN A 47 7.66 -7.81 20.13
CA ASN A 47 7.95 -6.41 20.37
C ASN A 47 8.85 -5.85 19.26
N MET A 48 8.25 -5.01 18.41
CA MET A 48 8.89 -4.31 17.30
C MET A 48 10.13 -3.51 17.68
N LEU A 49 10.15 -2.96 18.90
CA LEU A 49 11.26 -2.14 19.39
C LEU A 49 12.49 -2.98 19.76
N CYS A 50 12.31 -4.29 19.97
CA CYS A 50 13.33 -5.20 20.47
C CYS A 50 13.56 -6.38 19.51
N LEU A 51 13.38 -6.21 18.21
CA LEU A 51 13.67 -7.31 17.27
C LEU A 51 15.18 -7.49 17.15
N TRP A 52 15.65 -8.71 17.38
CA TRP A 52 17.04 -9.08 17.21
C TRP A 52 17.20 -9.79 15.87
N GLU A 53 18.32 -9.56 15.18
CA GLU A 53 18.61 -10.28 13.95
C GLU A 53 18.89 -11.76 14.27
N PHE A 54 18.18 -12.64 13.59
CA PHE A 54 18.36 -14.09 13.70
C PHE A 54 18.61 -14.69 12.32
N TYR A 55 18.99 -15.98 12.28
CA TYR A 55 19.20 -16.69 11.02
C TYR A 55 17.93 -16.65 10.15
N ASN A 56 18.05 -16.24 8.88
CA ASN A 56 16.95 -16.00 7.93
C ASN A 56 16.09 -14.73 8.13
N PHE A 57 16.53 -13.74 8.93
CA PHE A 57 15.82 -12.46 9.04
C PHE A 57 15.61 -11.74 7.68
N MET A 58 16.52 -11.97 6.74
CA MET A 58 16.41 -11.50 5.35
C MET A 58 15.10 -11.94 4.65
N ILE A 59 14.64 -13.18 4.90
CA ILE A 59 13.39 -13.72 4.34
C ILE A 59 12.18 -13.01 4.96
N VAL A 60 12.25 -12.72 6.26
CA VAL A 60 11.20 -11.98 6.96
C VAL A 60 11.07 -10.58 6.36
N ASN A 61 12.18 -9.88 6.17
CA ASN A 61 12.19 -8.57 5.52
C ASN A 61 11.63 -8.61 4.09
N PHE A 62 11.92 -9.66 3.34
CA PHE A 62 11.36 -9.85 2.00
C PHE A 62 9.84 -10.06 2.02
N PHE A 63 9.31 -10.86 2.95
CA PHE A 63 7.87 -11.03 3.11
C PHE A 63 7.17 -9.76 3.59
N ILE A 64 7.77 -9.00 4.52
CA ILE A 64 7.29 -7.67 4.94
C ILE A 64 7.24 -6.73 3.73
N MET A 65 8.26 -6.78 2.87
CA MET A 65 8.31 -5.97 1.66
C MET A 65 7.16 -6.29 0.70
N ILE A 66 6.92 -7.56 0.39
CA ILE A 66 5.80 -7.95 -0.48
C ILE A 66 4.45 -7.58 0.16
N ALA A 67 4.27 -7.85 1.45
CA ALA A 67 3.07 -7.47 2.17
C ALA A 67 2.81 -5.96 2.10
N GLY A 68 3.84 -5.14 2.34
CA GLY A 68 3.75 -3.69 2.23
C GLY A 68 3.37 -3.25 0.81
N MET A 69 4.02 -3.80 -0.22
CA MET A 69 3.75 -3.48 -1.64
C MET A 69 2.31 -3.79 -2.06
N THR A 70 1.75 -4.92 -1.62
CA THR A 70 0.36 -5.29 -1.94
C THR A 70 -0.65 -4.28 -1.37
N LYS A 71 -0.44 -3.84 -0.12
CA LYS A 71 -1.32 -2.86 0.55
C LYS A 71 -1.14 -1.44 0.02
N SER A 72 0.09 -1.02 -0.31
CA SER A 72 0.36 0.31 -0.89
C SER A 72 0.15 0.37 -2.42
N ALA A 73 -0.40 -0.69 -3.02
CA ALA A 73 -0.74 -0.80 -4.44
C ALA A 73 0.44 -0.51 -5.38
N GLN A 74 1.67 -0.84 -4.98
CA GLN A 74 2.85 -0.68 -5.85
C GLN A 74 2.80 -1.70 -6.99
N ILE A 75 3.47 -1.43 -8.11
CA ILE A 75 3.63 -2.40 -9.21
C ILE A 75 4.31 -3.64 -8.61
N PRO A 76 3.79 -4.87 -8.86
CA PRO A 76 2.75 -5.26 -9.82
C PRO A 76 1.29 -5.27 -9.29
N PHE A 77 1.07 -4.97 -8.01
CA PHE A 77 -0.23 -5.06 -7.34
C PHE A 77 -1.10 -3.79 -7.46
N SER A 78 -0.87 -2.92 -8.44
CA SER A 78 -1.58 -1.64 -8.55
C SER A 78 -3.02 -1.75 -9.07
N SER A 79 -3.38 -2.85 -9.75
CA SER A 79 -4.65 -3.00 -10.48
C SER A 79 -5.90 -2.93 -9.62
N TRP A 80 -5.81 -3.26 -8.34
CA TRP A 80 -6.99 -3.29 -7.47
C TRP A 80 -7.47 -1.91 -7.04
N LEU A 81 -6.58 -0.90 -7.04
CA LEU A 81 -6.91 0.43 -6.54
C LEU A 81 -7.90 1.17 -7.49
N PRO A 82 -7.68 1.24 -8.82
CA PRO A 82 -8.68 1.82 -9.72
C PRO A 82 -10.00 1.06 -9.76
N ALA A 83 -9.96 -0.28 -9.62
CA ALA A 83 -11.16 -1.12 -9.61
C ALA A 83 -12.05 -0.84 -8.38
N ALA A 84 -11.46 -0.52 -7.23
CA ALA A 84 -12.17 -0.23 -5.99
C ALA A 84 -13.04 1.05 -6.05
N MET A 85 -12.89 1.89 -7.09
CA MET A 85 -13.74 3.07 -7.31
C MET A 85 -15.19 2.76 -7.69
N ALA A 86 -15.56 1.48 -7.78
CA ALA A 86 -16.96 1.05 -7.83
C ALA A 86 -17.74 1.35 -6.51
N ALA A 87 -17.02 1.63 -5.42
CA ALA A 87 -17.60 1.98 -4.12
C ALA A 87 -18.31 3.36 -4.11
N PRO A 88 -19.21 3.62 -3.15
CA PRO A 88 -19.80 4.95 -2.96
C PRO A 88 -18.74 6.01 -2.62
N THR A 89 -18.98 7.28 -2.96
CA THR A 89 -18.03 8.39 -2.78
C THR A 89 -17.48 8.59 -1.36
N PRO A 90 -18.28 8.51 -0.28
CA PRO A 90 -17.74 8.61 1.08
C PRO A 90 -16.82 7.43 1.43
N VAL A 91 -17.08 6.23 0.88
CA VAL A 91 -16.22 5.08 1.05
C VAL A 91 -14.91 5.27 0.28
N SER A 92 -14.97 5.78 -0.96
CA SER A 92 -13.74 6.03 -1.70
C SER A 92 -12.87 7.09 -1.01
N ALA A 93 -13.49 8.12 -0.42
CA ALA A 93 -12.78 9.09 0.41
C ALA A 93 -12.03 8.39 1.55
N LEU A 94 -12.70 7.56 2.35
CA LEU A 94 -12.08 6.88 3.50
C LEU A 94 -11.02 5.83 3.09
N VAL A 95 -11.33 4.98 2.12
CA VAL A 95 -10.48 3.83 1.74
C VAL A 95 -9.20 4.29 1.04
N HIS A 96 -9.30 5.30 0.17
CA HIS A 96 -8.18 5.73 -0.67
C HIS A 96 -7.38 6.89 -0.08
N SER A 97 -7.94 7.69 0.85
CA SER A 97 -7.17 8.77 1.49
C SER A 97 -6.38 8.31 2.71
N SER A 98 -6.99 7.52 3.60
CA SER A 98 -6.54 7.48 5.00
C SER A 98 -6.34 6.09 5.58
N THR A 99 -6.93 5.02 5.02
CA THR A 99 -6.98 3.72 5.71
C THR A 99 -6.27 2.57 5.01
N LEU A 100 -6.66 2.19 3.79
CA LEU A 100 -6.18 0.93 3.21
C LEU A 100 -4.77 1.09 2.64
N VAL A 101 -4.57 2.13 1.81
CA VAL A 101 -3.34 2.26 1.05
C VAL A 101 -2.19 2.87 1.87
N THR A 102 -2.55 3.73 2.84
CA THR A 102 -1.63 4.29 3.84
C THR A 102 -1.13 3.23 4.82
N ALA A 103 -1.89 2.17 5.09
CA ALA A 103 -1.46 1.08 5.98
C ALA A 103 -0.20 0.37 5.48
N GLY A 104 -0.05 0.21 4.15
CA GLY A 104 1.17 -0.35 3.56
C GLY A 104 2.39 0.55 3.80
N VAL A 105 2.26 1.85 3.56
CA VAL A 105 3.32 2.85 3.81
C VAL A 105 3.67 2.91 5.30
N PHE A 106 2.66 2.87 6.18
CA PHE A 106 2.86 2.88 7.63
C PHE A 106 3.60 1.63 8.12
N LEU A 107 3.30 0.45 7.57
CA LEU A 107 4.04 -0.78 7.85
C LEU A 107 5.54 -0.60 7.51
N PHE A 108 5.84 -0.03 6.34
CA PHE A 108 7.23 0.28 5.97
C PHE A 108 7.90 1.27 6.93
N ILE A 109 7.22 2.33 7.34
CA ILE A 109 7.76 3.29 8.31
C ILE A 109 8.09 2.61 9.64
N ARG A 110 7.24 1.68 10.10
CA ARG A 110 7.44 0.96 11.37
C ARG A 110 8.60 -0.04 11.33
N PHE A 111 8.78 -0.73 10.21
CA PHE A 111 9.90 -1.66 10.01
C PHE A 111 11.13 -1.01 9.35
N PHE A 112 11.14 0.32 9.17
CA PHE A 112 12.13 1.02 8.36
C PHE A 112 13.57 0.73 8.80
N ASN A 113 13.85 0.80 10.12
CA ASN A 113 15.19 0.55 10.65
C ASN A 113 15.73 -0.83 10.27
N TYR A 114 14.88 -1.84 10.20
CA TYR A 114 15.26 -3.22 9.86
C TYR A 114 15.36 -3.43 8.35
N LEU A 115 14.52 -2.76 7.57
CA LEU A 115 14.49 -2.88 6.12
C LEU A 115 15.66 -2.13 5.47
N TYR A 116 16.00 -0.94 5.98
CA TYR A 116 17.04 -0.08 5.43
C TYR A 116 18.46 -0.67 5.59
N ASN A 117 18.68 -1.57 6.56
CA ASN A 117 19.95 -2.29 6.74
C ASN A 117 20.38 -3.05 5.48
N TYR A 118 19.46 -3.37 4.58
CA TYR A 118 19.76 -4.13 3.39
C TYR A 118 19.65 -3.28 2.10
N ILE A 119 20.76 -3.17 1.36
CA ILE A 119 20.86 -2.41 0.10
C ILE A 119 19.81 -2.81 -0.96
N TRP A 120 19.48 -4.10 -1.05
CA TRP A 120 18.49 -4.58 -2.02
C TRP A 120 17.10 -3.94 -1.83
N PHE A 121 16.71 -3.60 -0.59
CA PHE A 121 15.40 -3.01 -0.28
C PHE A 121 15.31 -1.61 -0.86
N SER A 122 16.30 -0.75 -0.59
CA SER A 122 16.31 0.62 -1.10
C SER A 122 16.32 0.65 -2.63
N ASN A 123 17.16 -0.15 -3.27
CA ASN A 123 17.25 -0.19 -4.74
C ASN A 123 15.94 -0.67 -5.38
N ILE A 124 15.40 -1.82 -4.93
CA ILE A 124 14.15 -2.38 -5.49
C ILE A 124 12.98 -1.42 -5.28
N MET A 125 12.84 -0.86 -4.08
CA MET A 125 11.77 0.09 -3.77
C MET A 125 11.88 1.37 -4.58
N LEU A 126 13.09 1.89 -4.80
CA LEU A 126 13.31 3.09 -5.61
C LEU A 126 12.83 2.86 -7.05
N TYR A 127 13.27 1.77 -7.69
CA TYR A 127 12.85 1.46 -9.06
C TYR A 127 11.34 1.25 -9.18
N LEU A 128 10.74 0.46 -8.28
CA LEU A 128 9.29 0.20 -8.31
C LEU A 128 8.49 1.48 -8.04
N SER A 129 8.94 2.32 -7.10
CA SER A 129 8.27 3.58 -6.79
C SER A 129 8.26 4.53 -7.99
N ILE A 130 9.38 4.72 -8.67
CA ILE A 130 9.47 5.55 -9.89
C ILE A 130 8.58 4.99 -11.00
N MET A 131 8.57 3.67 -11.19
CA MET A 131 7.69 3.05 -12.17
C MET A 131 6.21 3.27 -11.84
N THR A 132 5.84 3.20 -10.55
CA THR A 132 4.44 3.43 -10.14
C THR A 132 3.99 4.87 -10.32
N THR A 133 4.85 5.85 -10.03
CA THR A 133 4.50 7.27 -10.20
C THR A 133 4.31 7.62 -11.67
N ILE A 134 5.18 7.12 -12.55
CA ILE A 134 5.08 7.35 -14.00
C ILE A 134 3.86 6.63 -14.58
N MET A 135 3.68 5.35 -14.26
CA MET A 135 2.55 4.57 -14.76
C MET A 135 1.21 5.19 -14.39
N SER A 136 1.04 5.54 -13.11
CA SER A 136 -0.19 6.17 -12.62
C SER A 136 -0.43 7.55 -13.23
N GLY A 137 0.63 8.34 -13.43
CA GLY A 137 0.56 9.65 -14.08
C GLY A 137 0.09 9.56 -15.53
N ILE A 138 0.65 8.63 -16.32
CA ILE A 138 0.25 8.41 -17.71
C ILE A 138 -1.19 7.88 -17.79
N CYS A 139 -1.56 6.91 -16.96
CA CYS A 139 -2.93 6.39 -16.94
C CYS A 139 -3.95 7.47 -16.57
N ALA A 140 -3.61 8.41 -15.67
CA ALA A 140 -4.53 9.46 -15.27
C ALA A 140 -4.86 10.44 -16.41
N LEU A 141 -3.95 10.63 -17.37
CA LEU A 141 -4.18 11.50 -18.54
C LEU A 141 -5.19 10.91 -19.53
N TYR A 142 -5.32 9.59 -19.57
CA TYR A 142 -6.21 8.87 -20.50
C TYR A 142 -7.56 8.47 -19.88
N GLU A 143 -7.76 8.71 -18.58
CA GLU A 143 -9.02 8.39 -17.91
C GLU A 143 -10.01 9.55 -18.00
N TYR A 144 -11.28 9.22 -18.27
CA TYR A 144 -12.38 10.19 -18.34
C TYR A 144 -13.18 10.28 -17.02
N ASP A 145 -13.12 9.25 -16.18
CA ASP A 145 -13.87 9.21 -14.92
C ASP A 145 -13.12 9.97 -13.81
N MET A 146 -13.72 11.04 -13.28
CA MET A 146 -13.11 11.85 -12.21
C MET A 146 -12.66 11.03 -11.00
N LYS A 147 -13.45 10.05 -10.55
CA LYS A 147 -13.08 9.19 -9.40
C LYS A 147 -11.81 8.39 -9.67
N LYS A 148 -11.65 7.88 -10.91
CA LYS A 148 -10.45 7.12 -11.30
C LYS A 148 -9.24 8.03 -11.46
N ILE A 149 -9.41 9.25 -11.95
CA ILE A 149 -8.32 10.25 -11.98
C ILE A 149 -7.83 10.54 -10.55
N ILE A 150 -8.75 10.71 -9.60
CA ILE A 150 -8.37 10.89 -8.20
C ILE A 150 -7.69 9.63 -7.65
N ALA A 151 -8.18 8.43 -7.99
CA ALA A 151 -7.55 7.15 -7.65
C ALA A 151 -6.11 7.06 -8.15
N LEU A 152 -5.88 7.32 -9.43
CA LEU A 152 -4.56 7.26 -10.05
C LEU A 152 -3.63 8.33 -9.51
N SER A 153 -4.15 9.51 -9.19
CA SER A 153 -3.36 10.53 -8.49
C SER A 153 -3.13 10.23 -7.01
N THR A 154 -3.84 9.27 -6.37
CA THR A 154 -3.40 8.72 -5.06
C THR A 154 -2.27 7.72 -5.27
N LEU A 155 -2.37 6.87 -6.31
CA LEU A 155 -1.36 5.88 -6.66
C LEU A 155 -0.01 6.55 -6.96
N SER A 156 0.00 7.68 -7.68
CA SER A 156 1.22 8.46 -7.93
C SER A 156 1.82 9.02 -6.66
N GLN A 157 1.00 9.56 -5.75
CA GLN A 157 1.48 10.13 -4.49
C GLN A 157 2.01 9.07 -3.53
N LEU A 158 1.44 7.87 -3.55
CA LEU A 158 1.96 6.71 -2.81
C LEU A 158 3.31 6.26 -3.37
N GLY A 159 3.49 6.27 -4.69
CA GLY A 159 4.80 6.07 -5.30
C GLY A 159 5.82 7.10 -4.80
N VAL A 160 5.47 8.38 -4.69
CA VAL A 160 6.36 9.42 -4.10
C VAL A 160 6.69 9.12 -2.63
N MET A 161 5.70 8.68 -1.83
CA MET A 161 5.95 8.26 -0.45
C MET A 161 6.93 7.07 -0.39
N MET A 162 6.76 6.06 -1.25
CA MET A 162 7.67 4.91 -1.31
C MET A 162 9.07 5.31 -1.79
N MET A 163 9.16 6.27 -2.71
CA MET A 163 10.44 6.84 -3.16
C MET A 163 11.17 7.51 -2.00
N SER A 164 10.48 8.32 -1.19
CA SER A 164 11.10 8.95 -0.01
C SER A 164 11.60 7.95 1.04
N LEU A 165 10.89 6.83 1.22
CA LEU A 165 11.35 5.73 2.07
C LEU A 165 12.62 5.07 1.52
N SER A 166 12.69 4.87 0.20
CA SER A 166 13.87 4.26 -0.44
C SER A 166 15.13 5.12 -0.33
N LEU A 167 14.97 6.45 -0.31
CA LEU A 167 16.05 7.43 -0.09
C LEU A 167 16.45 7.58 1.39
N GLY A 168 15.80 6.84 2.29
CA GLY A 168 16.11 6.84 3.70
C GLY A 168 15.49 7.98 4.50
N MET A 169 14.39 8.57 4.02
CA MET A 169 13.72 9.71 4.66
C MET A 169 12.32 9.33 5.21
N PRO A 170 12.22 8.48 6.26
CA PRO A 170 10.93 7.99 6.76
C PRO A 170 10.05 9.10 7.36
N MET A 171 10.65 10.14 7.95
CA MET A 171 9.89 11.26 8.51
C MET A 171 9.23 12.12 7.43
N LEU A 172 9.89 12.26 6.27
CA LEU A 172 9.33 12.97 5.12
C LEU A 172 8.16 12.16 4.52
N ALA A 173 8.31 10.84 4.41
CA ALA A 173 7.23 9.95 3.99
C ALA A 173 6.00 10.08 4.90
N LEU A 174 6.22 10.12 6.22
CA LEU A 174 5.17 10.25 7.22
C LEU A 174 4.48 11.63 7.18
N PHE A 175 5.25 12.71 7.05
CA PHE A 175 4.69 14.05 6.86
C PHE A 175 3.82 14.12 5.59
N HIS A 176 4.34 13.60 4.47
CA HIS A 176 3.61 13.56 3.21
C HIS A 176 2.34 12.71 3.29
N LEU A 177 2.37 11.60 4.05
CA LEU A 177 1.19 10.76 4.27
C LEU A 177 0.07 11.53 4.97
N TYR A 178 0.39 12.33 5.99
CA TYR A 178 -0.63 13.13 6.70
C TYR A 178 -1.23 14.23 5.81
N THR A 179 -0.40 14.97 5.08
CA THR A 179 -0.91 16.00 4.17
C THR A 179 -1.73 15.39 3.04
N HIS A 180 -1.26 14.28 2.46
CA HIS A 180 -2.00 13.52 1.46
C HIS A 180 -3.38 13.09 1.94
N ALA A 181 -3.48 12.53 3.15
CA ALA A 181 -4.76 12.09 3.70
C ALA A 181 -5.77 13.24 3.80
N MET A 182 -5.34 14.41 4.28
CA MET A 182 -6.22 15.59 4.39
C MET A 182 -6.66 16.11 3.02
N PHE A 183 -5.74 16.34 2.09
CA PHE A 183 -6.06 16.90 0.78
C PHE A 183 -6.85 15.94 -0.11
N LYS A 184 -6.58 14.63 -0.04
CA LYS A 184 -7.34 13.65 -0.82
C LYS A 184 -8.74 13.45 -0.29
N ALA A 185 -8.94 13.47 1.03
CA ALA A 185 -10.28 13.43 1.59
C ALA A 185 -11.13 14.61 1.08
N LEU A 186 -10.55 15.81 1.05
CA LEU A 186 -11.20 17.00 0.48
C LEU A 186 -11.52 16.87 -1.02
N LEU A 187 -10.66 16.22 -1.81
CA LEU A 187 -10.90 16.05 -3.25
C LEU A 187 -11.99 15.02 -3.57
N PHE A 188 -12.29 14.09 -2.66
CA PHE A 188 -13.33 13.07 -2.86
C PHE A 188 -14.73 13.50 -2.41
N ILE A 189 -14.81 14.55 -1.58
CA ILE A 189 -16.06 15.16 -1.08
C ILE A 189 -16.49 16.26 -2.04
#